data_AF-A0A1B6CZZ8-F1
#
_entry.id   AF-A0A1B6CZZ8-F1
#
_cell.length_a   1.000
_cell.length_b   1.000
_cell.length_c   1.000
_cell.angle_alpha   90.00
_cell.angle_beta   90.00
_cell.angle_gamma   90.00
#
_symmetry.space_group_name_H-M   'P 1'
#
loop_
_entity.id
_entity.type
_entity.pdbx_description
1 polymer ?
#
loop_
_entity_poly.entity_id
_entity_poly.type
_entity_poly.pdbx_seq_one_letter_code
_entity_poly.pdbx_strand_id
1 'polypeptide(L)'
;MGQHYFYKTTPSLDCKEMQPFFGLYNNGELHGFGLVPFGSFTSKKGGQSWFEDVPRLAAELIIPNGPQCAYEWTELFKLSSLHVFFRDSARFTLCPLWGSNKCKK
;
A
#
# COMPACT_ATOMS: atom_id res chain seq x y z
N MET A 1 -0.94 -9.72 -1.80
CA MET A 1 -0.51 -8.53 -1.05
C MET A 1 -0.50 -8.89 0.42
N GLY A 2 0.66 -8.79 1.07
CA GLY A 2 0.83 -9.01 2.52
C GLY A 2 0.21 -7.89 3.35
N GLN A 3 0.75 -7.70 4.54
CA GLN A 3 0.34 -6.67 5.49
C GLN A 3 1.19 -5.42 5.26
N HIS A 4 0.56 -4.35 4.79
CA HIS A 4 1.21 -3.05 4.65
C HIS A 4 1.22 -2.33 5.99
N TYR A 5 2.41 -2.00 6.46
CA TYR A 5 2.60 -1.21 7.67
C TYR A 5 3.10 0.17 7.30
N PHE A 6 2.23 1.17 7.46
CA PHE A 6 2.54 2.58 7.28
C PHE A 6 2.95 3.19 8.62
N TYR A 7 4.10 3.85 8.65
CA TYR A 7 4.67 4.35 9.89
C TYR A 7 3.82 5.49 10.49
N LYS A 8 3.39 5.31 11.74
CA LYS A 8 2.61 6.30 12.52
C LYS A 8 1.35 6.82 11.82
N THR A 9 0.77 6.02 10.93
CA THR A 9 -0.52 6.36 10.31
C THR A 9 -1.64 6.17 11.34
N THR A 10 -2.40 7.23 11.54
CA THR A 10 -3.55 7.28 12.46
C THR A 10 -4.72 7.97 11.76
N PRO A 11 -5.97 7.79 12.22
CA PRO A 11 -7.13 8.44 11.62
C PRO A 11 -7.08 9.98 11.65
N SER A 12 -6.31 10.57 12.57
CA SER A 12 -6.15 12.02 12.74
C SER A 12 -4.88 12.59 12.09
N LEU A 13 -4.10 11.77 11.39
CA LEU A 13 -2.87 12.23 10.73
C LEU A 13 -3.20 13.22 9.59
N ASP A 14 -2.48 14.34 9.52
CA ASP A 14 -2.52 15.19 8.34
C ASP A 14 -1.87 14.46 7.15
N CYS A 15 -2.59 14.30 6.05
CA CYS A 15 -2.08 13.62 4.86
C CYS A 15 -0.82 14.27 4.26
N LYS A 16 -0.56 15.55 4.54
CA LYS A 16 0.70 16.20 4.16
C LYS A 16 1.92 15.61 4.88
N GLU A 17 1.70 15.04 6.05
CA GLU A 17 2.75 14.40 6.87
C GLU A 17 2.84 12.89 6.61
N MET A 18 1.89 12.33 5.84
CA MET A 18 1.87 10.91 5.51
C MET A 18 3.10 10.54 4.68
N GLN A 19 3.88 9.58 5.19
CA GLN A 19 5.04 9.07 4.49
C GLN A 19 4.61 8.03 3.45
N PRO A 20 5.16 8.05 2.23
CA PRO A 20 4.80 7.10 1.19
C PRO A 20 5.40 5.70 1.44
N PHE A 21 6.26 5.54 2.43
CA PHE A 21 6.96 4.30 2.72
C PHE A 21 6.11 3.36 3.57
N PHE A 22 6.10 2.07 3.19
CA PHE A 22 5.52 1.01 4.01
C PHE A 22 6.43 -0.21 4.10
N GLY A 23 6.41 -0.87 5.25
CA GLY A 23 6.93 -2.23 5.40
C GLY A 23 5.89 -3.25 4.95
N LEU A 24 6.32 -4.31 4.26
CA LEU A 24 5.45 -5.39 3.82
C LEU A 24 5.72 -6.64 4.63
N TYR A 25 4.75 -7.04 5.45
CA TYR A 25 4.87 -8.18 6.35
C TYR A 25 4.00 -9.35 5.91
N ASN A 26 4.40 -10.56 6.28
CA ASN A 26 3.60 -11.75 6.12
C ASN A 26 3.83 -12.66 7.33
N ASN A 27 2.76 -12.99 8.06
CA ASN A 27 2.82 -13.75 9.31
C ASN A 27 3.86 -13.22 10.33
N GLY A 28 4.01 -11.89 10.41
CA GLY A 28 4.95 -11.22 11.32
C GLY A 28 6.39 -11.11 10.82
N GLU A 29 6.73 -11.70 9.67
CA GLU A 29 8.05 -11.55 9.05
C GLU A 29 8.05 -10.41 8.04
N LEU A 30 9.15 -9.65 7.98
CA LEU A 30 9.35 -8.63 6.94
C LEU A 30 9.69 -9.31 5.61
N HIS A 31 8.78 -9.23 4.65
CA HIS A 31 8.93 -9.84 3.32
C HIS A 31 9.32 -8.83 2.24
N GLY A 32 9.30 -7.54 2.55
CA GLY A 32 9.73 -6.47 1.65
C GLY A 32 9.37 -5.09 2.18
N PHE A 33 9.50 -4.11 1.32
CA PHE A 33 8.98 -2.75 1.54
C PHE A 33 8.40 -2.19 0.24
N GLY A 34 7.74 -1.05 0.32
CA GLY A 34 7.33 -0.33 -0.86
C GLY A 34 7.14 1.15 -0.65
N LEU A 35 6.85 1.83 -1.75
CA LEU A 35 6.56 3.24 -1.84
C LEU A 35 5.20 3.40 -2.51
N VAL A 36 4.31 4.18 -1.90
CA VAL A 36 2.99 4.51 -2.43
C VAL A 36 2.70 6.02 -2.30
N PRO A 37 3.39 6.87 -3.08
CA PRO A 37 3.11 8.29 -3.11
C PRO A 37 1.75 8.61 -3.77
N PHE A 38 1.17 9.73 -3.34
CA PHE A 38 0.08 10.38 -4.06
C PHE A 38 0.58 10.94 -5.40
N GLY A 39 -0.20 10.70 -6.45
CA GLY A 39 0.15 11.00 -7.83
C GLY A 39 0.06 9.77 -8.72
N SER A 40 -0.22 9.99 -10.00
CA SER A 40 -0.13 8.98 -11.05
C SER A 40 1.20 9.10 -11.80
N PHE A 41 1.58 8.00 -12.43
CA PHE A 41 2.71 7.94 -13.36
C PHE A 41 2.22 8.06 -14.80
N THR A 42 3.03 8.66 -15.66
CA THR A 42 2.74 8.69 -17.09
C THR A 42 3.28 7.42 -17.75
N SER A 43 2.43 6.74 -18.51
CA SER A 43 2.81 5.60 -19.34
C SER A 43 2.58 5.96 -20.79
N LYS A 44 3.54 5.62 -21.67
CA LYS A 44 3.34 5.75 -23.12
C LYS A 44 2.23 4.78 -23.53
N LYS A 45 1.33 5.19 -24.43
CA LYS A 45 0.30 4.30 -24.99
C LYS A 45 0.99 3.10 -25.68
N GLY A 46 0.68 1.88 -25.23
CA GLY A 46 1.35 0.64 -25.68
C GLY A 46 2.73 0.39 -25.07
N GLY A 47 3.17 1.22 -24.13
CA GLY A 47 4.39 1.01 -23.34
C GLY A 47 4.14 0.15 -22.10
N GLN A 48 5.23 -0.27 -21.46
CA GLN A 48 5.17 -1.04 -20.23
C GLN A 48 4.70 -0.19 -19.05
N SER A 49 3.74 -0.71 -18.28
CA SER A 49 3.37 -0.14 -16.97
C SER A 49 4.34 -0.65 -15.92
N TRP A 50 5.04 0.27 -15.26
CA TRP A 50 6.05 -0.06 -14.25
C TRP A 50 5.50 0.01 -12.83
N PHE A 51 4.41 0.75 -12.63
CA PHE A 51 3.81 0.98 -11.32
C PHE A 51 2.38 0.47 -11.31
N GLU A 52 1.87 0.21 -10.10
CA GLU A 52 0.48 -0.15 -9.89
C GLU A 52 -0.35 1.11 -9.68
N ASP A 53 -1.49 1.20 -10.35
CA ASP A 53 -2.55 2.16 -10.01
C ASP A 53 -3.42 1.58 -8.90
N VAL A 54 -3.45 2.24 -7.75
CA VAL A 54 -4.18 1.73 -6.58
C VAL A 54 -5.59 2.35 -6.51
N PRO A 55 -6.68 1.57 -6.65
CA PRO A 55 -8.03 2.10 -6.47
C PRO A 55 -8.31 2.37 -4.99
N ARG A 56 -9.27 3.27 -4.69
CA ARG A 56 -9.64 3.62 -3.31
C ARG A 56 -9.95 2.41 -2.43
N LEU A 57 -10.72 1.44 -2.94
CA LEU A 57 -11.04 0.22 -2.20
C LEU A 57 -9.78 -0.55 -1.78
N ALA A 58 -8.75 -0.59 -2.64
CA ALA A 58 -7.48 -1.21 -2.29
C ALA A 58 -6.72 -0.37 -1.24
N ALA A 59 -6.75 0.97 -1.35
CA ALA A 59 -6.16 1.88 -0.36
C ALA A 59 -6.76 1.68 1.05
N GLU A 60 -8.09 1.57 1.14
CA GLU A 60 -8.80 1.30 2.41
C GLU A 60 -8.43 -0.07 3.00
N LEU A 61 -8.15 -1.08 2.15
CA LEU A 61 -7.71 -2.40 2.61
C LEU A 61 -6.27 -2.43 3.11
N ILE A 62 -5.36 -1.68 2.46
CA ILE A 62 -3.93 -1.68 2.82
C ILE A 62 -3.60 -0.64 3.91
N ILE A 63 -4.45 0.37 4.11
CA ILE A 63 -4.34 1.37 5.19
C ILE A 63 -5.62 1.33 6.04
N PRO A 64 -5.93 0.26 6.79
CA PRO A 64 -7.24 0.08 7.44
C PRO A 64 -7.60 1.13 8.52
N ASN A 65 -6.60 1.82 9.08
CA ASN A 65 -6.77 2.89 10.09
C ASN A 65 -6.18 4.23 9.60
N GLY A 66 -6.23 4.47 8.30
CA GLY A 66 -5.74 5.69 7.66
C GLY A 66 -6.60 6.93 7.94
N PRO A 67 -6.02 8.13 7.81
CA PRO A 67 -6.80 9.36 7.84
C PRO A 67 -7.71 9.42 6.62
N GLN A 68 -8.91 9.99 6.78
CA GLN A 68 -9.92 10.05 5.71
C GLN A 68 -9.39 10.72 4.44
N CYS A 69 -8.54 11.74 4.60
CA CYS A 69 -7.91 12.43 3.50
C CYS A 69 -7.06 11.51 2.60
N ALA A 70 -6.53 10.39 3.11
CA ALA A 70 -5.69 9.50 2.31
C ALA A 70 -6.53 8.74 1.27
N TYR A 71 -7.75 8.35 1.64
CA TYR A 71 -8.68 7.69 0.73
C TYR A 71 -9.23 8.68 -0.31
N GLU A 72 -9.55 9.91 0.11
CA GLU A 72 -9.99 10.99 -0.80
C GLU A 72 -8.89 11.38 -1.79
N TRP A 73 -7.65 11.51 -1.31
CA TRP A 73 -6.49 11.83 -2.14
C TRP A 73 -6.17 10.71 -3.13
N THR A 74 -6.49 9.46 -2.80
CA THR A 74 -6.39 8.34 -3.75
C THR A 74 -7.32 8.54 -4.96
N GLU A 75 -8.53 9.08 -4.76
CA GLU A 75 -9.43 9.38 -5.87
C GLU A 75 -8.97 10.61 -6.67
N LEU A 76 -8.60 11.68 -5.96
CA LEU A 76 -8.22 12.99 -6.50
C LEU A 76 -6.88 12.97 -7.24
N PHE A 77 -5.84 12.42 -6.60
CA PHE A 77 -4.47 12.47 -7.09
C PHE A 77 -3.97 11.14 -7.65
N LYS A 78 -4.73 10.06 -7.46
CA LYS A 78 -4.28 8.68 -7.71
C LYS A 78 -3.12 8.27 -6.79
N LEU A 79 -2.79 7.00 -6.84
CA LEU A 79 -1.71 6.40 -6.09
C LEU A 79 -0.90 5.53 -7.05
N SER A 80 0.40 5.78 -7.08
CA SER A 80 1.37 4.92 -7.74
C SER A 80 2.03 4.05 -6.68
N SER A 81 2.11 2.74 -6.88
CA SER A 81 2.81 1.85 -5.94
C SER A 81 4.01 1.14 -6.59
N LEU A 82 5.07 0.98 -5.80
CA LEU A 82 6.26 0.19 -6.09
C LEU A 82 6.59 -0.70 -4.89
N HIS A 83 6.92 -1.97 -5.14
CA HIS A 83 7.32 -2.93 -4.10
C HIS A 83 8.70 -3.51 -4.39
N VAL A 84 9.49 -3.64 -3.32
CA VAL A 84 10.78 -4.35 -3.31
C VAL A 84 10.63 -5.55 -2.39
N PHE A 85 10.73 -6.76 -2.94
CA PHE A 85 10.54 -8.00 -2.21
C PHE A 85 11.89 -8.62 -1.80
N PHE A 86 11.93 -9.17 -0.58
CA PHE A 86 13.09 -9.91 -0.04
C PHE A 86 12.92 -11.43 -0.18
N ARG A 87 11.91 -11.87 -0.91
CA ARG A 87 11.59 -13.28 -1.15
C ARG A 87 11.55 -13.53 -2.65
N ASP A 88 12.08 -14.67 -3.09
CA ASP A 88 12.11 -15.07 -4.50
C ASP A 88 10.73 -15.12 -5.16
N SER A 89 9.69 -15.39 -4.38
CA SER A 89 8.31 -15.48 -4.87
C SER A 89 7.41 -14.44 -4.20
N ALA A 90 7.50 -13.21 -4.67
CA ALA A 90 6.65 -12.08 -4.26
C ALA A 90 5.14 -12.42 -4.22
N ARG A 91 4.68 -13.22 -5.19
CA ARG A 91 3.28 -13.68 -5.34
C ARG A 91 2.72 -14.45 -4.14
N PHE A 92 3.55 -15.05 -3.30
CA PHE A 92 3.11 -15.76 -2.10
C PHE A 92 3.02 -14.86 -0.87
N THR A 93 3.28 -13.56 -1.03
CA THR A 93 3.00 -12.56 0.01
C THR A 93 1.50 -12.28 0.02
N LEU A 94 0.76 -13.06 0.82
CA LEU A 94 -0.69 -13.01 0.91
C LEU A 94 -1.10 -12.58 2.33
N CYS A 95 -2.05 -11.66 2.43
CA CYS A 95 -2.86 -11.53 3.64
C CYS A 95 -4.02 -12.53 3.54
N PRO A 96 -4.17 -13.47 4.49
CA PRO A 96 -5.29 -14.42 4.47
C PRO A 96 -6.61 -13.67 4.56
N LEU A 97 -7.50 -13.86 3.57
CA LEU A 97 -8.87 -13.33 3.62
C LEU A 97 -9.68 -13.99 4.76
N TRP A 98 -9.30 -15.21 5.17
CA TRP A 98 -9.95 -15.99 6.21
C TRP A 98 -8.88 -16.60 7.12
N GLY A 99 -8.97 -16.31 8.42
CA GLY A 99 -8.04 -16.82 9.42
C GLY A 99 -7.49 -15.73 10.32
N SER A 100 -8.00 -15.69 11.56
CA SER A 100 -7.49 -15.03 12.77
C SER A 100 -6.66 -13.76 12.56
N ASN A 101 -7.21 -12.57 12.86
CA ASN A 101 -6.58 -11.37 13.47
C ASN A 101 -5.11 -11.00 13.18
N LYS A 102 -4.42 -11.61 12.23
CA LYS A 102 -2.97 -11.54 12.04
C LYS A 102 -2.61 -10.44 11.05
N CYS A 103 -3.56 -10.02 10.22
CA CYS A 103 -3.42 -8.83 9.35
C CYS A 103 -3.99 -7.54 9.96
N LYS A 104 -4.65 -7.61 11.12
CA LYS A 104 -5.08 -6.41 11.84
C LYS A 104 -4.01 -6.03 12.85
N LYS A 105 -3.34 -4.91 12.63
CA LYS A 105 -2.78 -4.11 13.71
C LYS A 105 -3.59 -2.83 13.80
#